data_AF-A0A2W4IUW2-F1
#
_entry.id   AF-A0A2W4IUW2-F1
#
_cell.length_a   1.000
_cell.length_b   1.000
_cell.length_c   1.000
_cell.angle_alpha   90.00
_cell.angle_beta   90.00
_cell.angle_gamma   90.00
#
_symmetry.space_group_name_H-M   'P 1'
#
loop_
_entity.id
_entity.type
_entity.pdbx_description
1 polymer ?
#
loop_
_entity_poly.entity_id
_entity_poly.type
_entity_poly.pdbx_seq_one_letter_code
_entity_poly.pdbx_strand_id
1 'polypeptide(L)'
;MRNEGFPPATFEEWRRLVEADPKNAPLEERLATALEDGIVSRPLYTRADLPGERGIPGVAPWIRGAHARPRAWEGVQTIDLPEPAEAPRQAARDVERGPPAPLLPPGPKG
;
A
#
# COMPACT_ATOMS: atom_id res chain seq x y z
N MET A 1 8.88 7.67 -22.91
CA MET A 1 9.27 6.85 -24.08
C MET A 1 8.00 6.36 -24.76
N ARG A 2 7.82 6.66 -26.05
CA ARG A 2 6.78 6.03 -26.88
C ARG A 2 7.46 4.92 -27.68
N ASN A 3 6.85 3.74 -27.77
CA ASN A 3 7.36 2.58 -28.54
C ASN A 3 7.20 2.78 -30.06
N GLU A 4 7.44 3.99 -30.58
CA GLU A 4 7.29 4.30 -32.01
C GLU A 4 8.33 3.50 -32.82
N GLY A 5 7.88 2.72 -33.80
CA GLY A 5 8.73 1.92 -34.69
C GLY A 5 8.90 0.43 -34.33
N PHE A 6 8.35 -0.04 -33.21
CA PHE A 6 8.40 -1.45 -32.80
C PHE A 6 7.02 -2.12 -32.83
N PRO A 7 6.93 -3.42 -33.14
CA PRO A 7 5.68 -4.15 -33.01
C PRO A 7 5.21 -4.15 -31.54
N PRO A 8 3.90 -4.18 -31.28
CA PRO A 8 3.38 -4.27 -29.92
C PRO A 8 3.82 -5.59 -29.29
N ALA A 9 4.49 -5.53 -28.14
CA ALA A 9 4.87 -6.72 -27.39
C ALA A 9 3.64 -7.33 -26.69
N THR A 10 3.54 -8.66 -26.74
CA THR A 10 2.52 -9.43 -26.01
C THR A 10 3.07 -10.03 -24.72
N PHE A 11 2.18 -10.35 -23.77
CA PHE A 11 2.56 -11.03 -22.54
C PHE A 11 3.10 -12.44 -22.83
N GLU A 12 2.55 -13.12 -23.81
CA GLU A 12 2.95 -14.46 -24.24
C GLU A 12 4.36 -14.48 -24.83
N GLU A 13 4.70 -13.49 -25.66
CA GLU A 13 6.06 -13.33 -26.20
C GLU A 13 7.06 -13.03 -25.09
N TRP A 14 6.72 -12.12 -24.18
CA TRP A 14 7.56 -11.82 -23.02
C TRP A 14 7.79 -13.07 -22.17
N ARG A 15 6.72 -13.79 -21.80
CA ARG A 15 6.82 -14.99 -20.97
C ARG A 15 7.70 -16.04 -21.63
N ARG A 16 7.52 -16.27 -22.93
CA ARG A 16 8.36 -17.21 -23.70
C ARG A 16 9.84 -16.84 -23.63
N LEU A 17 10.18 -15.55 -23.72
CA LEU A 17 11.56 -15.09 -23.65
C LEU A 17 12.16 -15.27 -22.24
N VAL A 18 11.36 -15.05 -21.18
CA VAL A 18 11.83 -15.21 -19.79
C VAL A 18 12.01 -16.68 -19.43
N GLU A 19 11.06 -17.54 -19.81
CA GLU A 19 11.10 -18.99 -19.56
C GLU A 19 12.08 -19.74 -20.46
N ALA A 20 12.68 -19.06 -21.46
CA ALA A 20 13.75 -19.64 -22.27
C ALA A 20 15.00 -20.00 -21.43
N ASP A 21 15.21 -19.34 -20.28
CA ASP A 21 16.14 -19.81 -19.26
C ASP A 21 15.42 -20.84 -18.36
N PRO A 22 15.84 -22.12 -18.35
CA PRO A 22 15.22 -23.15 -17.54
C PRO A 22 15.19 -22.85 -16.04
N LYS A 23 16.07 -21.98 -15.54
CA LYS A 23 16.07 -21.56 -14.13
C LYS A 23 14.82 -20.76 -13.75
N ASN A 24 14.22 -20.10 -14.74
CA ASN A 24 13.03 -19.29 -14.57
C ASN A 24 11.75 -20.08 -14.83
N ALA A 25 11.82 -21.35 -15.28
CA ALA A 25 10.64 -22.13 -15.60
C ALA A 25 10.24 -23.08 -14.45
N PRO A 26 8.94 -23.23 -14.13
CA PRO A 26 7.82 -22.40 -14.60
C PRO A 26 7.80 -21.03 -13.90
N LEU A 27 7.60 -19.95 -14.66
CA LEU A 27 7.81 -18.56 -14.20
C LEU A 27 6.94 -18.17 -13.02
N GLU A 28 5.65 -18.46 -13.14
CA GLU A 28 4.66 -18.12 -12.12
C GLU A 28 4.95 -18.87 -10.81
N GLU A 29 5.35 -20.14 -10.87
CA GLU A 29 5.67 -20.92 -9.66
C GLU A 29 7.03 -20.52 -9.07
N ARG A 30 8.00 -20.17 -9.91
CA ARG A 30 9.36 -19.83 -9.49
C ARG A 30 9.47 -18.45 -8.88
N LEU A 31 8.73 -17.48 -9.40
CA LEU A 31 8.85 -16.07 -9.02
C LEU A 31 7.63 -15.53 -8.25
N ALA A 32 6.56 -16.30 -8.10
CA ALA A 32 5.47 -15.88 -7.22
C ALA A 32 5.89 -15.94 -5.76
N THR A 33 5.36 -15.00 -4.99
CA THR A 33 5.51 -14.95 -3.54
C THR A 33 4.20 -15.32 -2.89
N ALA A 34 4.19 -16.42 -2.13
CA ALA A 34 3.09 -16.73 -1.24
C ALA A 34 3.13 -15.75 -0.05
N LEU A 35 2.02 -15.06 0.17
CA LEU A 35 1.77 -14.17 1.30
C LEU A 35 0.84 -14.86 2.30
N GLU A 36 0.58 -14.19 3.42
CA GLU A 36 -0.40 -14.64 4.41
C GLU A 36 -1.80 -14.76 3.79
N ASP A 37 -2.69 -15.48 4.48
CA ASP A 37 -4.09 -15.67 4.10
C ASP A 37 -4.33 -16.30 2.70
N GLY A 38 -3.35 -17.04 2.19
CA GLY A 38 -3.44 -17.74 0.90
C GLY A 38 -3.34 -16.82 -0.32
N ILE A 39 -2.85 -15.59 -0.14
CA ILE A 39 -2.64 -14.64 -1.23
C ILE A 39 -1.34 -15.00 -1.97
N VAL A 40 -1.38 -14.98 -3.31
CA VAL A 40 -0.19 -15.19 -4.15
C VAL A 40 0.08 -13.92 -4.95
N SER A 41 1.23 -13.30 -4.69
CA SER A 41 1.72 -12.17 -5.48
C SER A 41 2.44 -12.68 -6.72
N ARG A 42 1.92 -12.34 -7.90
CA ARG A 42 2.52 -12.72 -9.18
C ARG A 42 3.70 -11.80 -9.54
N PRO A 43 4.66 -12.27 -10.35
CA PRO A 43 5.83 -11.49 -10.75
C PRO A 43 5.49 -10.34 -11.71
N LEU A 44 4.38 -10.42 -12.46
CA LEU A 44 3.96 -9.38 -13.39
C LEU A 44 2.44 -9.20 -13.40
N TYR A 45 2.01 -7.95 -13.24
CA TYR A 45 0.62 -7.52 -13.44
C TYR A 45 0.53 -6.62 -14.66
N THR A 46 -0.48 -6.86 -15.48
CA THR A 46 -0.72 -6.21 -16.76
C THR A 46 -2.03 -5.42 -16.73
N ARG A 47 -2.35 -4.74 -17.84
CA ARG A 47 -3.64 -4.06 -17.99
C ARG A 47 -4.84 -5.03 -17.92
N ALA A 48 -4.64 -6.31 -18.28
CA ALA A 48 -5.68 -7.32 -18.19
C ALA A 48 -6.09 -7.62 -16.73
N ASP A 49 -5.23 -7.28 -15.77
CA ASP A 49 -5.45 -7.50 -14.34
C ASP A 49 -6.13 -6.32 -13.64
N LEU A 50 -6.32 -5.20 -14.35
CA LEU A 50 -6.98 -4.03 -13.77
C LEU A 50 -8.49 -4.28 -13.65
N PRO A 51 -9.11 -3.93 -12.51
CA PRO A 51 -10.56 -3.83 -12.46
C PRO A 51 -11.02 -2.75 -13.45
N GLY A 52 -12.18 -2.95 -14.08
CA GLY A 52 -12.73 -2.09 -15.14
C GLY A 52 -12.75 -0.59 -14.82
N GLU A 53 -13.91 -0.05 -14.46
CA GLU A 53 -13.96 1.36 -14.05
C GLU A 53 -13.30 1.56 -12.69
N ARG A 54 -12.36 2.50 -12.63
CA ARG A 54 -11.55 2.75 -11.44
C ARG A 54 -12.28 3.56 -10.35
N GLY A 55 -13.42 4.16 -10.67
CA GLY A 55 -14.16 5.07 -9.79
C GLY A 55 -13.41 6.37 -9.45
N ILE A 56 -14.03 7.20 -8.61
CA ILE A 56 -13.46 8.42 -8.05
C ILE A 56 -13.50 8.36 -6.51
N PRO A 57 -12.59 9.06 -5.80
CA PRO A 57 -12.64 9.13 -4.34
C PRO A 57 -13.95 9.78 -3.87
N GLY A 58 -14.42 9.42 -2.68
CA GLY A 58 -15.64 9.98 -2.11
C GLY A 58 -16.96 9.41 -2.67
N VAL A 59 -16.90 8.27 -3.37
CA VAL A 59 -18.08 7.59 -3.90
C VAL A 59 -18.00 6.09 -3.58
N ALA A 60 -19.13 5.48 -3.23
CA ALA A 60 -19.25 4.04 -3.01
C ALA A 60 -18.72 3.24 -4.23
N PRO A 61 -18.01 2.12 -4.04
CA PRO A 61 -17.75 1.42 -2.77
C PRO A 61 -16.53 1.94 -1.99
N TRP A 62 -16.10 3.19 -2.22
CA TRP A 62 -15.07 3.90 -1.45
C TRP A 62 -13.64 3.34 -1.58
N ILE A 63 -13.39 2.49 -2.58
CA ILE A 63 -12.07 1.88 -2.87
C ILE A 63 -10.97 2.93 -3.07
N ARG A 64 -11.32 4.13 -3.57
CA ARG A 64 -10.39 5.24 -3.82
C ARG A 64 -10.27 6.21 -2.64
N GLY A 65 -10.94 5.94 -1.53
CA GLY A 65 -10.97 6.79 -0.34
C GLY A 65 -12.37 7.32 -0.03
N ALA A 66 -12.61 7.60 1.25
CA ALA A 66 -13.91 8.02 1.78
C ALA A 66 -14.30 9.47 1.42
N HIS A 67 -13.36 10.31 0.98
CA HIS A 67 -13.60 11.74 0.76
C HIS A 67 -13.25 12.15 -0.68
N ALA A 68 -14.14 12.93 -1.30
CA ALA A 68 -13.96 13.39 -2.69
C ALA A 68 -12.74 14.32 -2.86
N ARG A 69 -12.42 15.10 -1.82
CA ARG A 69 -11.21 15.91 -1.76
C ARG A 69 -10.23 15.26 -0.79
N PRO A 70 -9.13 14.66 -1.27
CA PRO A 70 -8.14 14.08 -0.38
C PRO A 70 -7.49 15.19 0.45
N ARG A 71 -7.33 14.94 1.74
CA ARG A 71 -6.47 15.71 2.64
C ARG A 71 -5.19 14.91 2.85
N ALA A 72 -4.09 15.57 3.22
CA ALA A 72 -2.92 14.86 3.71
C ALA A 72 -3.30 13.97 4.90
N TRP A 73 -2.60 12.86 5.09
CA TRP A 73 -2.79 12.04 6.28
C TRP A 73 -2.46 12.86 7.54
N GLU A 74 -3.19 12.59 8.62
CA GLU A 74 -2.94 13.21 9.91
C GLU A 74 -1.78 12.49 10.60
N GLY A 75 -0.77 13.24 11.02
CA GLY A 75 0.31 12.71 11.85
C GLY A 75 -0.19 12.51 13.27
N VAL A 76 -0.50 11.27 13.65
CA VAL A 76 -0.95 10.94 15.00
C VAL A 76 0.18 10.26 15.76
N GLN A 77 0.62 10.86 16.88
CA GLN A 77 1.72 10.32 17.69
C GLN A 77 1.19 9.67 18.96
N THR A 78 1.58 8.41 19.21
CA THR A 78 1.25 7.73 20.46
C THR A 78 2.11 8.24 21.61
N ILE A 79 1.49 8.67 22.71
CA ILE A 79 2.14 9.05 23.97
C ILE A 79 1.94 7.90 24.96
N ASP A 80 2.94 7.04 25.08
CA ASP A 80 2.94 5.89 25.98
C ASP A 80 4.02 6.08 27.05
N LEU A 81 3.70 6.93 28.04
CA LEU A 81 4.60 7.23 29.15
C LEU A 81 4.21 6.41 30.38
N PRO A 82 5.19 5.89 31.15
CA PRO A 82 4.91 5.07 32.32
C PRO A 82 4.21 5.85 33.44
N GLU A 83 4.46 7.16 33.51
CA GLU A 83 3.79 8.06 34.45
C GLU A 83 2.71 8.88 33.70
N PRO A 84 1.41 8.58 33.92
CA PRO A 84 0.32 9.24 33.19
C PRO A 84 0.32 10.77 33.38
N ALA A 85 0.80 11.27 34.52
CA ALA A 85 0.89 12.70 34.78
C ALA A 85 1.85 13.45 33.83
N GLU A 86 2.75 12.76 33.14
CA GLU A 86 3.69 13.38 32.19
C GLU A 86 3.12 13.56 30.79
N ALA A 87 2.08 12.80 30.45
CA ALA A 87 1.49 12.78 29.12
C ALA A 87 0.99 14.15 28.63
N PRO A 88 0.34 15.01 29.45
CA PRO A 88 -0.06 16.35 29.01
C PRO A 88 1.13 17.23 28.61
N ARG A 89 2.27 17.09 29.30
CA ARG A 89 3.48 17.86 28.96
C ARG A 89 4.08 17.41 27.63
N GLN A 90 4.03 16.10 27.33
CA GLN A 90 4.47 15.59 26.04
C GLN A 90 3.54 16.03 24.91
N ALA A 91 2.22 15.92 25.11
CA ALA A 91 1.22 16.36 24.14
C ALA A 91 1.36 17.83 23.75
N ALA A 92 1.61 18.71 24.73
CA ALA A 92 1.85 20.12 24.46
C ALA A 92 3.06 20.36 23.55
N ARG A 93 4.18 19.65 23.82
CA ARG A 93 5.38 19.74 22.97
C ARG A 93 5.14 19.22 21.55
N ASP A 94 4.36 18.16 21.42
CA ASP A 94 4.07 17.52 20.13
C ASP A 94 3.24 18.46 19.25
N VAL A 95 2.19 19.08 19.81
CA VAL A 95 1.38 20.08 19.10
C VAL A 95 2.20 21.30 18.68
N GLU A 96 3.14 21.75 19.52
CA GLU A 96 4.01 22.89 19.19
C GLU A 96 5.02 22.57 18.07
N ARG A 97 5.38 21.29 17.86
CA ARG A 97 6.56 20.91 17.08
C ARG A 97 6.29 20.05 15.85
N GLY A 98 5.08 19.52 15.63
CA GLY A 98 4.84 18.76 14.40
C GLY A 98 3.52 18.03 14.27
N PRO A 99 3.24 16.98 15.07
CA PRO A 99 2.03 16.19 14.89
C PRO A 99 0.76 16.99 15.25
N PRO A 100 -0.24 17.02 14.37
CA PRO A 100 -1.52 17.70 14.63
C PRO A 100 -2.32 17.07 15.79
N ALA A 101 -2.09 15.79 16.13
CA ALA A 101 -2.85 15.12 17.18
C ALA A 101 -2.04 14.05 17.96
N PRO A 102 -2.10 14.05 19.30
CA PRO A 102 -1.58 12.95 20.12
C PRO A 102 -2.63 11.83 20.31
N LEU A 103 -2.17 10.58 20.37
CA LEU A 103 -2.95 9.41 20.78
C LEU A 103 -2.48 8.96 22.16
N LEU A 104 -3.41 8.94 23.12
CA LEU A 104 -3.17 8.45 24.48
C LEU A 104 -3.82 7.07 24.61
N PRO A 105 -3.04 5.98 24.70
CA PRO A 105 -3.60 4.67 24.97
C PRO A 105 -4.23 4.67 26.38
N PRO A 106 -5.29 3.88 26.61
CA PRO A 106 -5.83 3.71 27.95
C PRO A 106 -4.75 3.12 28.86
N GLY A 107 -4.58 3.70 30.04
CA GLY A 107 -3.65 3.17 31.05
C GLY A 107 -4.03 1.76 31.51
N PRO A 108 -3.13 1.05 32.20
CA PRO A 108 -3.42 -0.29 32.72
C PRO A 108 -4.69 -0.25 33.58
N LYS A 109 -5.57 -1.24 33.38
CA LYS A 109 -6.72 -1.44 34.27
C LYS A 109 -6.17 -1.94 35.61
N GLY A 110 -6.37 -1.13 36.66
CA GLY A 110 -6.12 -1.53 38.04
C GLY A 110 -7.10 -2.61 38.51
#